data_AF-A0A662Q9R8-F1
#
_entry.id   AF-A0A662Q9R8-F1
#
_cell.length_a   1.000
_cell.length_b   1.000
_cell.length_c   1.000
_cell.angle_alpha   90.00
_cell.angle_beta   90.00
_cell.angle_gamma   90.00
#
_symmetry.space_group_name_H-M   'P 1'
#
loop_
_entity.id
_entity.type
_entity.pdbx_description
1 polymer ?
#
loop_
_entity_poly.entity_id
_entity_poly.type
_entity_poly.pdbx_seq_one_letter_code
_entity_poly.pdbx_strand_id
1 'polypeptide(L)' 'MKLSRIGVAMLGDEREFLHPLLIPKCEENLRKVVGIIKRRISEVYRYEKPEIIVGSKIITSIKIAKEVGEELAKA' A
#
# COMPACT_ATOMS: atom_id res chain seq x y z
N MET A 1 -11.56 18.97 10.82
CA MET A 1 -10.29 18.33 11.23
C MET A 1 -9.80 17.56 10.02
N LYS A 2 -8.55 17.75 9.57
CA LYS A 2 -8.01 16.88 8.50
C LYS A 2 -7.71 15.52 9.12
N LEU A 3 -8.38 14.47 8.68
CA LEU A 3 -8.10 13.11 9.14
C LEU A 3 -6.69 12.68 8.70
N SER A 4 -6.02 11.93 9.56
CA SER A 4 -4.77 11.27 9.19
C SER A 4 -5.02 10.30 8.04
N ARG A 5 -4.13 10.33 7.05
CA ARG A 5 -4.19 9.42 5.91
C ARG A 5 -3.63 8.05 6.28
N ILE A 6 -4.06 7.03 5.55
CA ILE A 6 -3.56 5.66 5.69
C ILE A 6 -2.69 5.33 4.49
N GLY A 7 -1.37 5.30 4.70
CA GLY A 7 -0.41 4.82 3.71
C GLY A 7 -0.31 3.30 3.74
N VAL A 8 -0.38 2.65 2.58
CA VAL A 8 -0.22 1.20 2.44
C VAL A 8 0.90 0.91 1.46
N ALA A 9 1.92 0.17 1.89
CA ALA A 9 3.02 -0.28 1.06
C ALA A 9 3.16 -1.80 1.16
N MET A 10 3.56 -2.44 0.06
CA MET A 10 3.76 -3.89 -0.01
C MET A 10 5.25 -4.21 -0.06
N LEU A 11 5.69 -5.15 0.77
CA LEU A 11 7.03 -5.72 0.71
C LEU A 11 7.05 -6.89 -0.28
N GLY A 12 8.13 -7.00 -1.05
CA GLY A 12 8.35 -8.09 -1.98
C GLY A 12 9.78 -8.62 -1.88
N ASP A 13 9.99 -9.79 -2.49
CA ASP A 13 11.29 -10.43 -2.56
C ASP A 13 11.98 -10.08 -3.89
N GLU A 14 13.25 -9.69 -3.84
CA GLU A 14 14.04 -9.28 -5.00
C GLU A 14 14.73 -10.43 -5.75
N ARG A 15 14.74 -11.66 -5.18
CA ARG A 15 15.46 -12.78 -5.79
C ARG A 15 14.93 -13.09 -7.18
N GLU A 16 15.80 -13.03 -8.19
CA GLU A 16 15.42 -13.08 -9.61
C GLU A 16 14.51 -14.27 -9.99
N PHE A 17 14.76 -15.46 -9.43
CA PHE A 17 13.96 -16.65 -9.73
C PHE A 17 12.53 -16.57 -9.16
N LEU A 18 12.30 -15.75 -8.14
CA LEU A 18 11.02 -15.62 -7.43
C LEU A 18 10.26 -14.36 -7.86
N HIS A 19 10.99 -13.29 -8.17
CA HIS A 19 10.45 -11.96 -8.42
C HIS A 19 9.37 -11.91 -9.53
N PRO A 20 9.55 -12.53 -10.73
CA PRO A 20 8.52 -12.49 -11.78
C PRO A 20 7.20 -13.18 -11.40
N LEU A 21 7.26 -14.20 -10.53
CA LEU A 21 6.08 -14.95 -10.08
C LEU A 21 5.42 -14.26 -8.87
N LEU A 22 6.23 -13.64 -8.02
CA LEU A 22 5.79 -13.08 -6.75
C LEU A 22 5.16 -11.69 -6.91
N ILE A 23 5.69 -10.84 -7.79
CA ILE A 23 5.21 -9.45 -7.95
C ILE A 23 3.73 -9.38 -8.32
N PRO A 24 3.21 -10.14 -9.31
CA PRO A 24 1.78 -10.13 -9.61
C PRO A 24 0.92 -10.55 -8.40
N LYS A 25 1.43 -11.50 -7.59
CA LYS A 25 0.74 -11.94 -6.38
C LYS A 25 0.76 -10.89 -5.29
N CYS A 26 1.88 -10.16 -5.14
CA CYS A 26 1.99 -9.04 -4.23
C CYS A 26 1.00 -7.94 -4.57
N GLU A 27 0.87 -7.59 -5.85
CA GLU A 27 -0.11 -6.59 -6.32
C GLU A 27 -1.57 -7.05 -6.12
N GLU A 28 -1.85 -8.34 -6.36
CA GLU A 28 -3.17 -8.92 -6.11
C GLU A 28 -3.52 -8.83 -4.61
N ASN A 29 -2.58 -9.23 -3.75
CA ASN A 29 -2.77 -9.20 -2.30
C ASN A 29 -2.90 -7.77 -1.77
N LEU A 30 -2.09 -6.83 -2.28
CA LEU A 30 -2.19 -5.41 -1.94
C LEU A 30 -3.58 -4.87 -2.26
N ARG A 31 -4.10 -5.16 -3.46
CA ARG A 31 -5.48 -4.77 -3.86
C ARG A 31 -6.54 -5.35 -2.93
N LYS A 32 -6.42 -6.63 -2.55
CA LYS A 32 -7.35 -7.28 -1.61
C LYS A 32 -7.32 -6.64 -0.24
N VAL A 33 -6.12 -6.39 0.31
CA VAL A 33 -5.94 -5.76 1.62
C VAL A 33 -6.51 -4.33 1.62
N VAL A 34 -6.19 -3.53 0.61
CA VAL A 34 -6.76 -2.18 0.45
C VAL A 34 -8.28 -2.23 0.35
N GLY A 35 -8.84 -3.22 -0.35
CA GLY A 35 -10.28 -3.45 -0.41
C GLY A 35 -10.90 -3.75 0.96
N ILE A 36 -10.24 -4.59 1.77
CA ILE A 36 -10.67 -4.89 3.15
C ILE A 36 -10.64 -3.62 4.00
N ILE A 37 -9.57 -2.84 3.95
CA ILE A 37 -9.42 -1.59 4.70
C ILE A 37 -10.51 -0.59 4.30
N LYS A 38 -10.73 -0.39 2.99
CA LYS A 38 -11.80 0.47 2.45
C LYS A 38 -13.17 0.06 2.95
N ARG A 39 -13.48 -1.24 2.89
CA ARG A 39 -14.77 -1.77 3.35
C ARG A 39 -14.96 -1.50 4.84
N ARG A 40 -13.97 -1.81 5.67
CA ARG A 40 -14.05 -1.61 7.12
C ARG A 40 -14.18 -0.14 7.52
N ILE A 41 -13.44 0.75 6.87
CA ILE A 41 -13.61 2.20 7.09
C ILE A 41 -15.03 2.62 6.73
N SER A 42 -15.58 2.12 5.62
CA SER A 42 -16.96 2.46 5.24
C SER A 42 -18.02 1.91 6.19
N GLU A 43 -17.78 0.78 6.86
CA GLU A 43 -18.67 0.20 7.86
C GLU A 43 -18.62 0.95 9.20
N VAL A 44 -17.43 1.38 9.62
CA VAL A 44 -17.21 1.93 10.98
C VAL A 44 -17.33 3.46 11.02
N TYR A 45 -16.83 4.17 10.01
CA TYR A 45 -16.85 5.64 9.98
C TYR A 45 -18.18 6.18 9.46
N ARG A 46 -18.88 6.96 10.29
CA ARG A 46 -20.16 7.60 9.95
C ARG A 46 -20.02 8.91 9.17
N TYR A 47 -18.89 9.60 9.29
CA TYR A 47 -18.67 10.92 8.71
C TYR A 47 -17.49 10.91 7.74
N GLU A 48 -16.61 11.89 7.81
CA GLU A 48 -15.39 11.96 7.01
C GLU A 48 -14.57 10.68 7.17
N LYS A 49 -14.08 10.14 6.05
CA LYS A 49 -13.32 8.89 5.99
C LYS A 49 -11.86 9.23 5.72
N PRO A 50 -10.89 8.57 6.38
CA PRO A 50 -9.49 8.78 6.09
C PRO A 50 -9.19 8.38 4.65
N GLU A 51 -8.41 9.21 3.96
CA GLU A 51 -7.90 8.91 2.63
C GLU A 51 -6.89 7.76 2.71
N ILE A 52 -6.97 6.83 1.76
CA ILE A 52 -6.05 5.69 1.67
C ILE A 52 -5.15 5.92 0.46
N ILE A 53 -3.84 5.96 0.70
CA ILE A 53 -2.82 6.12 -0.32
C ILE A 53 -2.06 4.80 -0.42
N VAL A 54 -1.92 4.29 -1.64
CA VAL A 54 -1.21 3.04 -1.92
C VAL A 54 0.10 3.41 -2.58
N GLY A 55 1.22 2.92 -2.04
CA GLY A 55 2.53 3.16 -2.62
C GLY A 55 2.62 2.65 -4.05
N SER A 56 3.31 3.40 -4.91
CA SER A 56 3.40 3.13 -6.35
C SER A 56 4.16 1.85 -6.72
N LYS A 57 4.96 1.30 -5.81
CA LYS A 57 5.85 0.16 -6.07
C LYS A 57 5.80 -0.89 -4.95
N ILE A 58 6.08 -2.14 -5.33
CA ILE A 58 6.41 -3.19 -4.37
C ILE A 58 7.85 -2.95 -3.89
N ILE A 59 8.02 -2.85 -2.58
CA ILE A 59 9.31 -2.60 -1.94
C ILE A 59 10.10 -3.90 -1.93
N THR A 60 11.05 -4.02 -2.84
CA THR A 60 11.99 -5.16 -2.91
C THR A 60 13.40 -4.80 -2.44
N SER A 61 13.70 -3.50 -2.31
CA SER A 61 15.01 -3.00 -1.87
C SER A 61 14.88 -1.71 -1.06
N ILE A 62 15.95 -1.34 -0.35
CA ILE A 62 16.04 -0.09 0.43
C ILE A 62 15.82 1.15 -0.46
N LYS A 63 16.30 1.12 -1.70
CA LYS A 63 16.10 2.23 -2.65
C LYS A 63 14.61 2.45 -2.94
N ILE A 64 13.88 1.38 -3.22
CA ILE A 64 12.43 1.46 -3.48
C ILE A 64 11.69 1.85 -2.20
N ALA A 65 12.12 1.35 -1.04
CA ALA A 65 11.55 1.75 0.26
C ALA A 65 11.62 3.27 0.47
N LYS A 66 12.77 3.88 0.14
CA LYS A 66 12.94 5.34 0.21
C LYS A 66 11.99 6.07 -0.73
N GLU A 67 11.90 5.63 -1.99
CA GLU A 67 11.00 6.25 -2.99
C GLU A 67 9.53 6.19 -2.54
N VAL A 68 9.06 5.03 -2.10
CA VAL A 68 7.68 4.86 -1.60
C VAL A 68 7.47 5.65 -0.31
N GLY A 69 8.46 5.70 0.58
CA GLY A 69 8.39 6.51 1.80
C GLY A 69 8.22 8.01 1.51
N GLU A 70 8.97 8.55 0.56
CA GLU A 70 8.86 9.94 0.13
C GLU A 70 7.51 10.24 -0.56
N GLU A 71 7.00 9.30 -1.35
CA GLU A 71 5.66 9.37 -1.95
C GLU A 71 4.59 9.47 -0.86
N LEU A 72 4.59 8.56 0.11
CA LEU A 72 3.60 8.52 1.18
C LEU A 72 3.69 9.72 2.13
N ALA A 73 4.89 10.28 2.33
CA ALA A 73 5.09 11.45 3.17
C ALA A 73 4.59 12.76 2.54
N LYS A 74 4.63 12.86 1.20
CA LYS A 74 4.18 14.04 0.45
C LYS A 74 2.68 14.04 0.15
N ALA A 75 2.10 12.86 0.03
CA ALA A 75 0.70 12.66 -0.34
C ALA A 75 -0.23 13.23 0.73
#